data_AF-A0A2V6FZJ1-F1
#
_entry.id   AF-A0A2V6FZJ1-F1
#
_cell.length_a   1.000
_cell.length_b   1.000
_cell.length_c   1.000
_cell.angle_alpha   90.00
_cell.angle_beta   90.00
_cell.angle_gamma   90.00
#
_symmetry.space_group_name_H-M   'P 1'
#
loop_
_entity.id
_entity.type
_entity.pdbx_description
1 polymer ?
#
loop_
_entity_poly.entity_id
_entity_poly.type
_entity_poly.pdbx_seq_one_letter_code
_entity_poly.pdbx_strand_id
1 'polypeptide(L)'
;MLATTRVNPNPSATVAAQNGLARIVGHMLWFEQLKAIAVTIALAVIGTTVLGALVKAVIGLRIPPEIERQGLDINEHGEEGYITA
;
A
#
# COMPACT_ATOMS: atom_id res chain seq x y z
N MET A 1 -3.89 7.11 18.20
CA MET A 1 -4.16 5.96 19.08
C MET A 1 -3.09 4.90 18.84
N LEU A 2 -2.53 4.28 19.87
CA LEU A 2 -1.56 3.17 19.74
C LEU A 2 -2.28 1.82 19.89
N ALA A 3 -1.72 0.74 19.35
CA ALA A 3 -2.25 -0.63 19.45
C ALA A 3 -2.09 -1.24 20.86
N THR A 4 -2.55 -0.51 21.87
CA THR A 4 -2.65 -0.97 23.26
C THR A 4 -3.67 -2.09 23.37
N THR A 5 -3.57 -2.91 24.43
CA THR A 5 -4.50 -4.02 24.70
C THR A 5 -5.96 -3.58 24.85
N ARG A 6 -6.21 -2.29 25.14
CA ARG A 6 -7.56 -1.70 25.18
C ARG A 6 -8.19 -1.51 23.81
N VAL A 7 -7.37 -1.30 22.77
CA VAL A 7 -7.82 -1.05 21.40
C VAL A 7 -7.73 -2.33 20.56
N ASN A 8 -6.68 -3.11 20.77
CA ASN A 8 -6.49 -4.41 20.14
C ASN A 8 -6.12 -5.42 21.23
N PRO A 9 -7.01 -6.37 21.61
CA PRO A 9 -6.71 -7.36 22.63
C PRO A 9 -5.77 -8.48 22.14
N ASN A 10 -5.41 -8.52 20.85
CA ASN A 10 -4.54 -9.55 20.26
C ASN A 10 -3.17 -9.69 20.97
N PRO A 11 -2.47 -8.61 21.38
CA PRO A 11 -1.21 -8.72 22.11
C PRO A 11 -1.36 -9.32 23.53
N SER A 12 -2.57 -9.40 24.06
CA SER A 12 -2.90 -10.08 25.32
C SER A 12 -3.56 -11.45 25.14
N ALA A 13 -3.71 -11.92 23.89
CA ALA A 13 -4.32 -13.22 23.61
C ALA A 13 -3.42 -14.38 24.06
N THR A 14 -4.03 -15.54 24.35
CA THR A 14 -3.33 -16.76 24.80
C THR A 14 -2.18 -17.14 23.88
N VAL A 15 -2.37 -17.04 22.57
CA VAL A 15 -1.33 -17.33 21.57
C VAL A 15 -0.16 -16.35 21.62
N ALA A 16 -0.43 -15.05 21.89
CA ALA A 16 0.58 -14.01 22.02
C ALA A 16 1.39 -14.15 23.32
N ALA A 17 0.77 -14.69 24.39
CA ALA A 17 1.47 -15.03 25.61
C ALA A 17 2.37 -16.27 25.42
N GLN A 18 1.90 -17.27 24.67
CA GLN A 18 2.63 -18.52 24.42
C GLN A 18 3.83 -18.36 23.49
N ASN A 19 3.74 -17.51 22.47
CA ASN A 19 4.84 -17.27 21.51
C ASN A 19 5.77 -16.11 21.93
N GLY A 20 5.57 -15.53 23.12
CA GLY A 20 6.38 -14.43 23.66
C GLY A 20 6.11 -13.04 23.08
N LEU A 21 5.20 -12.91 22.11
CA LEU A 21 4.83 -11.63 21.49
C LEU A 21 4.34 -10.62 22.51
N ALA A 22 3.55 -11.05 23.50
CA ALA A 22 3.01 -10.19 24.56
C ALA A 22 4.12 -9.50 25.37
N ARG A 23 5.24 -10.19 25.62
CA ARG A 23 6.39 -9.67 26.38
C ARG A 23 7.19 -8.64 25.58
N ILE A 24 7.31 -8.84 24.27
CA ILE A 24 8.02 -7.94 23.36
C ILE A 24 7.23 -6.63 23.17
N VAL A 25 5.92 -6.76 22.93
CA VAL A 25 5.03 -5.63 22.63
C VAL A 25 4.73 -4.78 23.87
N GLY A 26 4.75 -5.38 25.07
CA GLY A 26 4.37 -4.71 26.34
C GLY A 26 5.28 -3.57 26.80
N HIS A 27 6.57 -3.58 26.45
CA HIS A 27 7.54 -2.59 26.95
C HIS A 27 7.97 -1.53 25.91
N MET A 28 7.94 -1.85 24.60
CA MET A 28 8.41 -0.96 23.53
C MET A 28 7.41 -0.84 22.37
N LEU A 29 6.12 -0.71 22.69
CA LEU A 29 5.01 -0.72 21.72
C LEU A 29 5.23 0.23 20.53
N TRP A 30 5.70 1.46 20.77
CA TRP A 30 5.91 2.45 19.71
C TRP A 30 7.03 2.04 18.73
N PHE A 31 8.06 1.35 19.21
CA PHE A 31 9.16 0.86 18.38
C PHE A 31 8.70 -0.33 17.51
N GLU A 32 7.84 -1.20 18.05
CA GLU A 32 7.20 -2.26 17.28
C GLU A 32 6.27 -1.71 16.19
N GLN A 33 5.53 -0.62 16.46
CA GLN A 33 4.74 0.05 15.43
C GLN A 33 5.62 0.63 14.31
N LEU A 34 6.78 1.21 14.65
CA LEU A 34 7.72 1.72 13.65
C LEU A 34 8.22 0.61 12.71
N LYS A 35 8.57 -0.56 13.28
CA LYS A 35 8.97 -1.74 12.49
C LYS A 35 7.82 -2.23 11.60
N ALA A 36 6.60 -2.28 12.13
CA ALA A 36 5.43 -2.66 11.34
C ALA A 36 5.22 -1.71 10.15
N ILE A 37 5.30 -0.39 10.37
CA ILE A 37 5.23 0.63 9.31
C ILE A 37 6.34 0.42 8.27
N ALA A 38 7.58 0.20 8.72
CA ALA A 38 8.70 -0.02 7.80
C ALA A 38 8.49 -1.27 6.93
N VAL A 39 8.02 -2.36 7.51
CA VAL A 39 7.73 -3.61 6.78
C VAL A 39 6.59 -3.42 5.78
N THR A 40 5.51 -2.73 6.15
CA THR A 40 4.39 -2.50 5.23
C THR A 40 4.77 -1.57 4.09
N ILE A 41 5.55 -0.52 4.35
CA ILE A 41 6.10 0.36 3.31
C ILE A 41 7.01 -0.44 2.38
N ALA A 42 7.95 -1.23 2.93
CA ALA A 42 8.87 -2.02 2.12
C ALA A 42 8.10 -3.01 1.23
N LEU A 43 7.13 -3.73 1.79
CA LEU A 43 6.28 -4.66 1.04
C LEU A 43 5.50 -3.95 -0.06
N ALA A 44 4.84 -2.82 0.25
CA ALA A 44 4.03 -2.08 -0.69
C ALA A 44 4.88 -1.51 -1.83
N VAL A 45 6.02 -0.89 -1.52
CA VAL A 45 6.92 -0.31 -2.52
C VAL A 45 7.51 -1.40 -3.39
N ILE A 46 8.16 -2.42 -2.80
CA ILE A 46 8.84 -3.47 -3.56
C ILE A 46 7.82 -4.27 -4.39
N GLY A 47 6.72 -4.70 -3.77
CA GLY A 47 5.67 -5.46 -4.44
C GLY A 47 5.07 -4.69 -5.62
N THR A 48 4.71 -3.42 -5.41
CA THR A 48 4.13 -2.58 -6.47
C THR A 48 5.15 -2.28 -7.56
N THR A 49 6.42 -2.03 -7.22
CA THR A 49 7.47 -1.79 -8.22
C THR A 49 7.69 -3.03 -9.09
N VAL A 50 7.76 -4.23 -8.50
CA VAL A 50 7.93 -5.48 -9.27
C VAL A 50 6.73 -5.73 -10.18
N LEU A 51 5.51 -5.60 -9.65
CA LEU A 51 4.29 -5.78 -10.44
C LEU A 51 4.19 -4.73 -11.56
N GLY A 52 4.47 -3.47 -11.27
CA GLY A 52 4.48 -2.39 -12.26
C GLY A 52 5.53 -2.60 -13.34
N ALA A 53 6.72 -3.06 -12.99
CA ALA A 53 7.77 -3.39 -13.95
C ALA A 53 7.37 -4.58 -14.84
N LEU A 54 6.75 -5.61 -14.27
CA LEU A 54 6.24 -6.76 -15.01
C LEU A 54 5.15 -6.34 -16.00
N VAL A 55 4.16 -5.57 -15.55
CA VAL A 55 3.09 -5.03 -16.41
C VAL A 55 3.67 -4.17 -17.53
N LYS A 56 4.63 -3.30 -17.20
CA LYS A 56 5.33 -2.47 -18.18
C LYS A 56 6.04 -3.30 -19.25
N ALA A 57 6.63 -4.44 -18.87
CA ALA A 57 7.35 -5.30 -19.81
C ALA A 57 6.44 -6.17 -20.68
N VAL A 58 5.29 -6.62 -20.16
CA VAL A 58 4.40 -7.57 -20.86
C VAL A 58 3.37 -6.88 -21.74
N ILE A 59 2.66 -5.86 -21.22
CA ILE A 59 1.55 -5.20 -21.92
C ILE A 59 1.78 -3.71 -22.18
N GLY A 60 2.74 -3.11 -21.46
CA GLY A 60 2.94 -1.66 -21.47
C GLY A 60 2.05 -0.97 -20.43
N LEU A 61 2.68 -0.20 -19.53
CA LEU A 61 1.99 0.46 -18.41
C LEU A 61 1.55 1.89 -18.74
N ARG A 62 2.18 2.53 -19.73
CA ARG A 62 1.93 3.93 -20.10
C ARG A 62 1.62 4.00 -21.59
N ILE A 63 0.57 4.74 -21.93
CA ILE A 63 0.19 5.02 -23.32
C ILE A 63 1.26 5.87 -24.05
N PRO A 64 1.27 5.87 -25.40
CA PRO A 64 2.17 6.71 -26.18
C PRO A 64 2.04 8.21 -25.85
N PRO A 65 3.14 8.99 -25.84
CA PRO A 65 3.13 10.41 -25.47
C PRO A 65 2.21 11.28 -26.33
N GLU A 66 2.00 10.92 -27.59
CA GLU A 66 1.11 11.66 -28.50
C GLU A 66 -0.35 11.58 -28.03
N ILE A 67 -0.81 10.37 -27.66
CA ILE A 67 -2.16 10.14 -27.13
C ILE A 67 -2.31 10.82 -25.77
N GLU A 68 -1.29 10.74 -24.92
CA GLU A 68 -1.30 11.38 -23.60
C GLU A 68 -1.42 12.91 -23.70
N ARG A 69 -0.82 13.51 -24.74
CA ARG A 69 -0.87 14.97 -24.97
C ARG A 69 -2.20 15.43 -25.54
N GLN A 70 -2.86 14.59 -26.34
CA GLN A 70 -4.18 14.89 -26.92
C GLN A 70 -5.32 14.69 -25.91
N GLY A 71 -5.09 13.91 -24.85
CA GLY A 71 -6.07 13.63 -23.81
C GLY A 71 -6.64 12.21 -23.93
N LEU A 72 -6.68 11.52 -22.80
CA LEU A 72 -7.14 10.14 -22.72
C LEU A 72 -8.66 10.03 -22.93
N ASP A 73 -9.40 11.04 -22.48
CA ASP A 73 -10.86 11.05 -22.60
C ASP A 73 -11.27 11.01 -24.08
N ILE A 74 -10.63 11.81 -24.93
CA ILE A 74 -10.91 11.85 -26.37
C ILE A 74 -10.47 10.57 -27.07
N ASN A 75 -9.27 10.07 -26.75
CA ASN A 75 -8.65 8.97 -27.50
C ASN A 75 -9.06 7.56 -27.04
N GLU A 76 -9.35 7.36 -25.74
CA GLU A 76 -9.75 6.05 -25.21
C GLU A 76 -11.23 5.96 -24.86
N HIS A 77 -11.89 7.08 -24.56
CA HIS A 77 -13.29 7.09 -24.13
C HIS A 77 -14.23 7.76 -25.15
N GLY A 78 -13.71 8.49 -26.14
CA GLY A 78 -14.51 9.18 -27.15
C GLY A 78 -15.33 10.35 -26.60
N GLU A 79 -14.99 10.83 -25.40
CA GLU A 79 -15.69 11.88 -24.68
C GLU A 79 -14.77 13.09 -24.48
N GLU A 80 -15.30 14.31 -24.58
CA GLU A 80 -14.61 15.49 -24.07
C GLU A 80 -15.01 15.68 -22.60
N GLY A 81 -14.03 15.66 -21.68
CA GLY A 81 -14.27 15.87 -20.25
C GLY A 81 -14.88 17.24 -19.91
N TYR A 82 -14.90 18.17 -20.88
CA TYR A 82 -15.59 19.44 -20.79
C TYR A 82 -16.41 19.72 -22.06
N ILE A 83 -17.72 19.86 -21.91
CA ILE A 83 -18.61 20.37 -22.95
C ILE A 83 -18.45 21.90 -22.93
N THR A 84 -17.58 22.45 -23.79
CA THR A 84 -17.45 23.90 -23.91
C THR A 84 -18.53 24.39 -24.87
N ALA A 85 -19.61 24.97 -24.33
CA ALA A 85 -20.66 25.63 -25.11
C ALA A 85 -20.17 26.94 -25.74
#